data_AF-F4EWE9-F1
#
_entry.id   AF-F4EWE9-F1
#
_cell.length_a   1.000
_cell.length_b   1.000
_cell.length_c   1.000
_cell.angle_alpha   90.00
_cell.angle_beta   90.00
_cell.angle_gamma   90.00
#
_symmetry.space_group_name_H-M   'P 1'
#
loop_
_entity.id
_entity.type
_entity.pdbx_description
1 polymer ?
#
loop_
_entity_poly.entity_id
_entity_poly.type
_entity_poly.pdbx_seq_one_letter_code
_entity_poly.pdbx_strand_id
1 'polypeptide(L)'
;MEKIRLAAARCIKGRLQPPCRACEDVCPAGAFRWGVPHPDLCIECGLCTAVCPAAAVETRLDYAAKLTAVVAADASSVRLACAKSAPDSMLPCLGFLTRGILWAIASQKEVQLDIGSCRACLPAVHAHLAREAAAVDVVLAAAGRAPLRLLDAEPAAREYSRRDFFRRFRDVAKEKFGQGDAAGGAGESAAAGAHDVGPADRMACGAVAGERAGAASAEADRELPPDAAGMGQDSMHPALTAFSAPAWAFAHGAQPAAVHADLALYSGCNACGFCVRLCPHGALAAEIEGEDFVLAFTPQLCTACGLCTARCPKSALRLAASPTAKRWRIPLPRCESCGAPFRPIGASKVCRACMEK
;
A
#
# COMPACT_ATOMS: atom_id res chain seq x y z
N MET A 1 9.50 18.57 2.00
CA MET A 1 8.20 18.24 2.61
C MET A 1 8.01 16.74 2.50
N GLU A 2 7.74 16.04 3.60
CA GLU A 2 7.59 14.58 3.59
C GLU A 2 6.35 14.19 2.78
N LYS A 3 6.52 13.48 1.66
CA LYS A 3 5.41 13.05 0.79
C LYS A 3 4.91 11.65 1.14
N ILE A 4 5.82 10.79 1.60
CA ILE A 4 5.59 9.37 1.84
C ILE A 4 6.40 8.87 3.03
N ARG A 5 5.85 7.90 3.75
CA ARG A 5 6.49 7.17 4.83
C ARG A 5 6.10 5.69 4.79
N LEU A 6 6.94 4.83 5.34
CA LEU A 6 6.62 3.42 5.55
C LEU A 6 6.49 3.18 7.06
N ALA A 7 5.28 2.86 7.52
CA ALA A 7 5.01 2.57 8.92
C ALA A 7 5.65 1.24 9.32
N ALA A 8 6.77 1.29 10.06
CA ALA A 8 7.52 0.11 10.49
C ALA A 8 6.65 -0.89 11.26
N ALA A 9 5.71 -0.40 12.07
CA ALA A 9 4.79 -1.23 12.85
C ALA A 9 3.83 -2.07 11.99
N ARG A 10 3.47 -1.61 10.78
CA ARG A 10 2.61 -2.35 9.83
C ARG A 10 3.38 -3.07 8.74
N CYS A 11 4.59 -2.60 8.39
CA CYS A 11 5.37 -3.17 7.30
C CYS A 11 5.69 -4.65 7.54
N ILE A 12 5.39 -5.48 6.52
CA ILE A 12 5.54 -6.94 6.61
C ILE A 12 6.83 -7.46 5.98
N LYS A 13 7.69 -6.58 5.45
CA LYS A 13 8.97 -6.96 4.80
C LYS A 13 9.77 -7.93 5.64
N GLY A 14 10.01 -7.61 6.92
CA GLY A 14 10.77 -8.45 7.84
C GLY A 14 9.98 -9.61 8.46
N ARG A 15 8.69 -9.75 8.13
CA ARG A 15 7.80 -10.75 8.75
C ARG A 15 7.52 -11.95 7.86
N LEU A 16 7.84 -11.85 6.57
CA LEU A 16 7.67 -12.89 5.56
C LEU A 16 9.03 -13.40 5.05
N GLN A 17 9.02 -14.63 4.52
CA GLN A 17 10.13 -15.24 3.80
C GLN A 17 9.59 -15.86 2.51
N PRO A 18 10.00 -15.40 1.31
CA PRO A 18 10.91 -14.28 1.08
C PRO A 18 10.34 -12.92 1.56
N PRO A 19 11.18 -11.90 1.81
CA PRO A 19 10.73 -10.57 2.22
C PRO A 19 9.80 -9.90 1.21
N CYS A 20 8.79 -9.19 1.68
CA CYS A 20 7.90 -8.40 0.81
C CYS A 20 8.66 -7.24 0.13
N ARG A 21 8.50 -7.11 -1.20
CA ARG A 21 9.06 -6.04 -2.04
C ARG A 21 8.02 -5.27 -2.86
N ALA A 22 6.72 -5.47 -2.58
CA ALA A 22 5.63 -4.97 -3.41
C ALA A 22 5.71 -3.48 -3.78
N CYS A 23 5.96 -2.58 -2.82
CA CYS A 23 6.04 -1.14 -3.10
C CYS A 23 7.28 -0.75 -3.90
N GLU A 24 8.38 -1.48 -3.76
CA GLU A 24 9.63 -1.27 -4.50
C GLU A 24 9.48 -1.73 -5.94
N ASP A 25 8.92 -2.92 -6.16
CA ASP A 25 8.77 -3.52 -7.48
C ASP A 25 7.84 -2.72 -8.41
N VAL A 26 6.88 -1.97 -7.86
CA VAL A 26 5.93 -1.19 -8.67
C VAL A 26 6.25 0.30 -8.78
N CYS A 27 7.27 0.80 -8.07
CA CYS A 27 7.48 2.25 -8.00
C CYS A 27 8.15 2.79 -9.27
N PRO A 28 7.46 3.57 -10.13
CA PRO A 28 8.05 4.07 -11.38
C PRO A 28 9.15 5.11 -11.16
N ALA A 29 9.19 5.73 -9.97
CA ALA A 29 10.18 6.75 -9.63
C ALA A 29 11.35 6.23 -8.78
N GLY A 30 11.37 4.92 -8.44
CA GLY A 30 12.41 4.36 -7.58
C GLY A 30 12.46 4.96 -6.18
N ALA A 31 11.30 5.40 -5.66
CA ALA A 31 11.18 6.07 -4.36
C ALA A 31 11.24 5.09 -3.16
N PHE A 32 11.41 3.79 -3.38
CA PHE A 32 11.64 2.80 -2.33
C PHE A 32 12.91 2.03 -2.66
N ARG A 33 13.77 1.84 -1.66
CA ARG A 33 14.97 0.99 -1.76
C ARG A 33 15.14 0.21 -0.47
N TRP A 34 15.08 -1.12 -0.53
CA TRP A 34 15.25 -1.97 0.65
C TRP A 34 14.29 -1.70 1.81
N GLY A 35 13.09 -1.23 1.49
CA GLY A 35 12.07 -0.85 2.46
C GLY A 35 12.29 0.54 3.07
N VAL A 36 13.18 1.34 2.51
CA VAL A 36 13.40 2.75 2.88
C VAL A 36 12.72 3.65 1.85
N PRO A 37 11.75 4.49 2.24
CA PRO A 37 11.16 5.48 1.35
C PRO A 37 12.11 6.68 1.14
N HIS A 38 12.13 7.22 -0.08
CA HIS A 38 12.84 8.43 -0.48
C HIS A 38 11.82 9.49 -0.92
N PRO A 39 11.34 10.35 0.00
CA PRO A 39 10.22 11.26 -0.27
C PRO A 39 10.43 12.20 -1.44
N ASP A 40 11.66 12.64 -1.69
CA ASP A 40 11.98 13.58 -2.77
C ASP A 40 11.76 12.99 -4.17
N LEU A 41 11.91 11.67 -4.30
CA LEU A 41 11.64 10.94 -5.54
C LEU A 41 10.15 10.65 -5.74
N CYS A 42 9.32 10.82 -4.71
CA CYS A 42 7.91 10.48 -4.82
C CYS A 42 7.16 11.45 -5.75
N ILE A 43 6.49 10.85 -6.74
CA ILE A 43 5.62 11.51 -7.71
C ILE A 43 4.13 11.37 -7.38
N GLU A 44 3.80 10.81 -6.22
CA GLU A 44 2.43 10.76 -5.67
C GLU A 44 1.41 10.03 -6.57
N CYS A 45 1.87 8.99 -7.28
CA CYS A 45 1.00 8.19 -8.16
C CYS A 45 0.09 7.19 -7.43
N GLY A 46 0.39 6.85 -6.17
CA GLY A 46 -0.41 5.94 -5.36
C GLY A 46 -0.23 4.44 -5.64
N LEU A 47 0.61 4.03 -6.59
CA LEU A 47 0.82 2.59 -6.87
C LEU A 47 1.30 1.81 -5.64
N CYS A 48 2.19 2.40 -4.85
CA CYS A 48 2.70 1.77 -3.63
C CYS A 48 1.61 1.57 -2.56
N THR A 49 0.61 2.44 -2.48
CA THR A 49 -0.53 2.25 -1.55
C THR A 49 -1.49 1.19 -2.08
N ALA A 50 -1.71 1.13 -3.40
CA ALA A 50 -2.53 0.08 -4.02
C ALA A 50 -1.97 -1.33 -3.78
N VAL A 51 -0.66 -1.50 -3.91
CA VAL A 51 -0.04 -2.83 -3.79
C VAL A 51 0.45 -3.18 -2.39
N CYS A 52 0.40 -2.25 -1.42
CA CYS A 52 0.88 -2.54 -0.08
C CYS A 52 -0.11 -3.46 0.66
N PRO A 53 0.21 -4.75 0.88
CA PRO A 53 -0.75 -5.72 1.39
C PRO A 53 -1.05 -5.56 2.89
N ALA A 54 -0.39 -4.63 3.58
CA ALA A 54 -0.61 -4.33 4.99
C ALA A 54 -0.98 -2.86 5.22
N ALA A 55 -1.32 -2.14 4.13
CA ALA A 55 -1.54 -0.69 4.13
C ALA A 55 -0.43 0.10 4.84
N ALA A 56 0.82 -0.37 4.85
CA ALA A 56 1.94 0.21 5.59
C ALA A 56 2.47 1.54 5.01
N VAL A 57 2.13 1.85 3.76
CA VAL A 57 2.54 3.11 3.12
C VAL A 57 1.61 4.24 3.58
N GLU A 58 2.21 5.31 4.07
CA GLU A 58 1.54 6.54 4.48
C GLU A 58 1.92 7.65 3.54
N THR A 59 0.96 8.51 3.19
CA THR A 59 1.14 9.57 2.21
C THR A 59 0.47 10.85 2.69
N ARG A 60 0.87 11.99 2.16
CA ARG A 60 0.18 13.27 2.45
C ARG A 60 -1.20 13.39 1.78
N LEU A 61 -1.56 12.44 0.92
CA LEU A 61 -2.82 12.43 0.19
C LEU A 61 -3.85 11.62 0.95
N ASP A 62 -4.94 12.28 1.35
CA ASP A 62 -6.11 11.60 1.91
C ASP A 62 -6.95 10.95 0.80
N TYR A 63 -6.51 9.77 0.36
CA TYR A 63 -7.22 9.00 -0.67
C TYR A 63 -8.63 8.60 -0.24
N ALA A 64 -8.85 8.33 1.04
CA ALA A 64 -10.17 7.93 1.54
C ALA A 64 -11.17 9.08 1.38
N ALA A 65 -10.86 10.27 1.91
CA ALA A 65 -11.75 11.43 1.79
C ALA A 65 -11.96 11.83 0.33
N LYS A 66 -10.89 11.87 -0.47
CA LYS A 66 -10.97 12.23 -1.89
C LYS A 66 -11.84 11.26 -2.69
N LEU A 67 -11.64 9.96 -2.50
CA LEU A 67 -12.42 8.95 -3.22
C LEU A 67 -13.88 8.94 -2.76
N THR A 68 -14.14 9.03 -1.45
CA THR A 68 -15.50 9.16 -0.90
C THR A 68 -16.22 10.36 -1.50
N ALA A 69 -15.57 11.52 -1.58
CA ALA A 69 -16.16 12.71 -2.21
C ALA A 69 -16.53 12.49 -3.68
N VAL A 70 -15.68 11.79 -4.45
CA VAL A 70 -15.93 11.49 -5.87
C VAL A 70 -17.13 10.57 -6.07
N VAL A 71 -17.35 9.61 -5.16
CA VAL A 71 -18.43 8.61 -5.30
C VAL A 71 -19.71 8.97 -4.54
N ALA A 72 -19.70 10.05 -3.76
CA ALA A 72 -20.80 10.48 -2.90
C ALA A 72 -22.03 10.96 -3.67
N ALA A 73 -21.86 11.48 -4.89
CA ALA A 73 -22.96 11.98 -5.70
C ALA A 73 -23.99 10.87 -5.96
N ASP A 74 -25.27 11.14 -5.75
CA ASP A 74 -26.39 10.23 -6.05
C ASP A 74 -26.68 10.19 -7.55
N ALA A 75 -25.69 9.74 -8.31
CA ALA A 75 -25.76 9.53 -9.74
C ALA A 75 -25.64 8.04 -10.05
N SER A 76 -26.34 7.60 -11.10
CA SER A 76 -26.28 6.22 -11.60
C SER A 76 -24.92 5.86 -12.22
N SER A 77 -24.10 6.86 -12.54
CA SER A 77 -22.76 6.69 -13.07
C SER A 77 -21.74 7.61 -12.39
N VAL A 78 -20.48 7.18 -12.37
CA VAL A 78 -19.35 7.95 -11.85
C VAL A 78 -18.18 7.87 -12.82
N ARG A 79 -17.52 9.01 -13.05
CA ARG A 79 -16.28 9.09 -13.83
C ARG A 79 -15.10 9.24 -12.89
N LEU A 80 -14.18 8.27 -12.93
CA LEU A 80 -12.90 8.30 -12.23
C LEU A 80 -11.83 8.80 -13.20
N ALA A 81 -11.39 10.04 -13.01
CA ALA A 81 -10.32 10.69 -13.77
C ALA A 81 -9.31 11.32 -12.81
N CYS A 82 -8.04 11.42 -13.20
CA CYS A 82 -7.04 12.15 -12.41
C CYS A 82 -7.03 13.66 -12.73
N ALA A 83 -6.39 14.44 -11.87
CA ALA A 83 -6.20 15.89 -12.03
C ALA A 83 -5.52 16.29 -13.36
N LYS A 84 -4.75 15.38 -13.97
CA LYS A 84 -4.13 15.62 -15.28
C LYS A 84 -5.11 15.48 -16.44
N SER A 85 -6.03 14.52 -16.37
CA SER A 85 -7.05 14.30 -17.42
C SER A 85 -8.27 15.20 -17.24
N ALA A 86 -8.57 15.62 -16.01
CA ALA A 86 -9.70 16.48 -15.68
C ALA A 86 -9.27 17.52 -14.62
N PRO A 87 -9.19 18.82 -14.95
CA PRO A 87 -8.73 19.87 -14.03
C PRO A 87 -9.52 19.96 -12.72
N ASP A 88 -10.83 19.68 -12.78
CA ASP A 88 -11.72 19.73 -11.61
C ASP A 88 -11.71 18.42 -10.79
N SER A 89 -10.84 17.45 -11.15
CA SER A 89 -10.77 16.19 -10.44
C SER A 89 -10.15 16.34 -9.04
N MET A 90 -10.83 15.75 -8.06
CA MET A 90 -10.35 15.64 -6.69
C MET A 90 -9.22 14.60 -6.53
N LEU A 91 -9.04 13.71 -7.51
CA LEU A 91 -8.07 12.61 -7.48
C LEU A 91 -6.74 13.05 -8.14
N PRO A 92 -5.62 13.13 -7.42
CA PRO A 92 -4.34 13.53 -8.01
C PRO A 92 -3.83 12.55 -9.06
N CYS A 93 -3.95 11.26 -8.76
CA CYS A 93 -3.63 10.15 -9.65
C CYS A 93 -4.60 8.98 -9.38
N LEU A 94 -4.77 8.10 -10.35
CA LEU A 94 -5.62 6.91 -10.23
C LEU A 94 -4.85 5.68 -9.74
N GLY A 95 -3.52 5.72 -9.63
CA GLY A 95 -2.71 4.53 -9.34
C GLY A 95 -2.95 3.89 -7.97
N PHE A 96 -3.67 4.54 -7.06
CA PHE A 96 -4.07 3.95 -5.77
C PHE A 96 -5.32 3.05 -5.85
N LEU A 97 -6.05 3.08 -6.97
CA LEU A 97 -7.26 2.28 -7.16
C LEU A 97 -6.91 0.79 -7.27
N THR A 98 -7.75 -0.05 -6.67
CA THR A 98 -7.62 -1.50 -6.68
C THR A 98 -8.92 -2.13 -7.16
N ARG A 99 -8.89 -3.39 -7.59
CA ARG A 99 -10.09 -4.15 -7.97
C ARG A 99 -11.16 -4.16 -6.90
N GLY A 100 -10.79 -4.19 -5.61
CA GLY A 100 -11.74 -4.16 -4.51
C GLY A 100 -12.48 -2.82 -4.43
N ILE A 101 -11.76 -1.71 -4.62
CA ILE A 101 -12.35 -0.37 -4.73
C ILE A 101 -13.27 -0.28 -5.95
N LEU A 102 -12.78 -0.69 -7.11
CA LEU A 102 -13.54 -0.63 -8.36
C LEU A 102 -14.81 -1.49 -8.28
N TRP A 103 -14.72 -2.69 -7.72
CA TRP A 103 -15.87 -3.57 -7.46
C TRP A 103 -16.87 -2.96 -6.48
N ALA A 104 -16.40 -2.34 -5.39
CA ALA A 104 -17.28 -1.68 -4.42
C ALA A 104 -18.16 -0.62 -5.11
N ILE A 105 -17.59 0.13 -6.04
CA ILE A 105 -18.29 1.19 -6.77
C ILE A 105 -19.16 0.59 -7.90
N ALA A 106 -18.57 -0.29 -8.73
CA ALA A 106 -19.22 -0.84 -9.93
C ALA A 106 -20.37 -1.80 -9.63
N SER A 107 -20.39 -2.40 -8.43
CA SER A 107 -21.54 -3.17 -7.94
C SER A 107 -22.75 -2.29 -7.59
N GLN A 108 -22.61 -0.97 -7.64
CA GLN A 108 -23.68 -0.02 -7.29
C GLN A 108 -23.98 0.98 -8.41
N LYS A 109 -22.96 1.42 -9.15
CA LYS A 109 -23.06 2.48 -10.19
C LYS A 109 -22.27 2.07 -11.43
N GLU A 110 -22.63 2.63 -12.59
CA GLU A 110 -21.77 2.51 -13.78
C GLU A 110 -20.48 3.30 -13.56
N VAL A 111 -19.33 2.68 -13.87
CA VAL A 111 -18.02 3.31 -13.68
C VAL A 111 -17.39 3.59 -15.03
N GLN A 112 -17.03 4.85 -15.25
CA GLN A 112 -16.19 5.28 -16.36
C GLN A 112 -14.78 5.54 -15.81
N LEU A 113 -13.78 4.80 -16.29
CA LEU A 113 -12.41 4.89 -15.80
C LEU A 113 -11.51 5.49 -16.89
N ASP A 114 -11.00 6.70 -16.65
CA ASP A 114 -10.21 7.48 -17.60
C ASP A 114 -8.71 7.22 -17.43
N ILE A 115 -8.16 6.40 -18.33
CA ILE A 115 -6.76 5.95 -18.28
C ILE A 115 -5.97 6.28 -19.54
N GLY A 116 -6.58 6.86 -20.58
CA GLY A 116 -5.92 7.13 -21.86
C GLY A 116 -4.66 7.98 -21.70
N SER A 117 -4.72 9.05 -20.90
CA SER A 117 -3.56 9.89 -20.59
C SER A 117 -2.44 9.16 -19.82
N CYS A 118 -2.75 8.07 -19.12
CA CYS A 118 -1.77 7.33 -18.32
C CYS A 118 -0.72 6.64 -19.20
N ARG A 119 -1.05 6.26 -20.44
CA ARG A 119 -0.11 5.60 -21.36
C ARG A 119 1.17 6.42 -21.58
N ALA A 120 1.00 7.71 -21.87
CA ALA A 120 2.11 8.65 -22.02
C ALA A 120 2.60 9.23 -20.67
N CYS A 121 1.70 9.41 -19.69
CA CYS A 121 2.06 10.03 -18.42
C CYS A 121 2.84 9.12 -17.48
N LEU A 122 2.31 7.92 -17.21
CA LEU A 122 2.83 6.92 -16.26
C LEU A 122 2.39 5.52 -16.73
N PRO A 123 3.16 4.87 -17.64
CA PRO A 123 2.81 3.55 -18.19
C PRO A 123 2.56 2.48 -17.12
N ALA A 124 3.27 2.53 -15.98
CA ALA A 124 3.05 1.63 -14.85
C ALA A 124 1.64 1.77 -14.23
N VAL A 125 1.11 3.00 -14.16
CA VAL A 125 -0.26 3.26 -13.68
C VAL A 125 -1.28 2.76 -14.69
N HIS A 126 -1.05 2.97 -15.98
CA HIS A 126 -1.92 2.44 -17.04
C HIS A 126 -2.01 0.91 -16.96
N ALA A 127 -0.86 0.22 -16.94
CA ALA A 127 -0.80 -1.23 -16.86
C ALA A 127 -1.45 -1.78 -15.58
N HIS A 128 -1.29 -1.09 -14.45
CA HIS A 128 -1.97 -1.44 -13.19
C HIS A 128 -3.48 -1.35 -13.33
N LEU A 129 -4.01 -0.20 -13.76
CA LEU A 129 -5.44 0.04 -13.87
C LEU A 129 -6.10 -0.87 -14.91
N ALA A 130 -5.44 -1.15 -16.03
CA ALA A 130 -5.93 -2.09 -17.03
C ALA A 130 -6.09 -3.51 -16.44
N ARG A 131 -5.13 -3.98 -15.63
CA ARG A 131 -5.24 -5.28 -14.95
C ARG A 131 -6.35 -5.30 -13.91
N GLU A 132 -6.46 -4.26 -13.09
CA GLU A 132 -7.50 -4.17 -12.06
C GLU A 132 -8.89 -4.09 -12.70
N ALA A 133 -9.05 -3.33 -13.79
CA ALA A 133 -10.31 -3.24 -14.52
C ALA A 133 -10.70 -4.57 -15.17
N ALA A 134 -9.77 -5.23 -15.87
CA ALA A 134 -10.02 -6.54 -16.47
C ALA A 134 -10.45 -7.59 -15.42
N ALA A 135 -9.83 -7.59 -14.24
CA ALA A 135 -10.22 -8.48 -13.15
C ALA A 135 -11.64 -8.19 -12.64
N VAL A 136 -12.05 -6.92 -12.61
CA VAL A 136 -13.39 -6.52 -12.17
C VAL A 136 -14.44 -6.84 -13.23
N ASP A 137 -14.14 -6.66 -14.52
CA ASP A 137 -15.06 -6.96 -15.63
C ASP A 137 -15.46 -8.43 -15.67
N VAL A 138 -14.53 -9.35 -15.39
CA VAL A 138 -14.83 -10.79 -15.24
C VAL A 138 -15.90 -11.02 -14.17
N VAL A 139 -15.83 -10.28 -13.07
CA VAL A 139 -16.74 -10.43 -11.93
C VAL A 139 -18.07 -9.70 -12.16
N LEU A 140 -18.05 -8.55 -12.82
CA LEU A 140 -19.26 -7.84 -13.25
C LEU A 140 -20.06 -8.70 -14.24
N ALA A 141 -19.39 -9.32 -15.20
CA ALA A 141 -20.04 -10.25 -16.14
C ALA A 141 -20.68 -11.44 -15.42
N ALA A 142 -19.97 -12.06 -14.48
CA ALA A 142 -20.52 -13.15 -13.65
C ALA A 142 -21.71 -12.70 -12.78
N ALA A 143 -21.77 -11.42 -12.41
CA ALA A 143 -22.88 -10.82 -11.68
C ALA A 143 -24.00 -10.24 -12.58
N GLY A 144 -23.93 -10.41 -13.90
CA GLY A 144 -24.92 -9.89 -14.85
C GLY A 144 -24.93 -8.36 -14.97
N ARG A 145 -23.80 -7.71 -14.71
CA ARG A 145 -23.64 -6.24 -14.76
C ARG A 145 -22.82 -5.80 -15.97
N ALA A 146 -23.06 -4.57 -16.40
CA ALA A 146 -22.27 -3.94 -17.46
C ALA A 146 -20.79 -3.84 -17.03
N PRO A 147 -19.84 -4.02 -17.97
CA PRO A 147 -18.42 -3.85 -17.69
C PRO A 147 -18.09 -2.39 -17.38
N LEU A 148 -16.90 -2.17 -16.82
CA LEU A 148 -16.34 -0.83 -16.65
C LEU A 148 -16.17 -0.17 -18.03
N ARG A 149 -16.58 1.08 -18.15
CA ARG A 149 -16.34 1.87 -19.37
C ARG A 149 -14.93 2.45 -19.32
N LEU A 150 -13.97 1.76 -19.93
CA LEU A 150 -12.60 2.25 -20.06
C LEU A 150 -12.50 3.36 -21.11
N LEU A 151 -12.17 4.58 -20.68
CA LEU A 151 -11.81 5.69 -21.57
C LEU A 151 -10.29 5.65 -21.76
N ASP A 152 -9.84 4.89 -22.76
CA ASP A 152 -8.43 4.54 -22.97
C ASP A 152 -7.88 5.02 -24.33
N ALA A 153 -8.57 5.94 -24.97
CA ALA A 153 -8.02 6.62 -26.15
C ALA A 153 -6.87 7.55 -25.70
N GLU A 154 -5.69 7.42 -26.32
CA GLU A 154 -4.63 8.39 -26.09
C GLU A 154 -5.12 9.77 -26.52
N PRO A 155 -4.94 10.83 -25.70
CA PRO A 155 -5.24 12.17 -26.14
C PRO A 155 -4.38 12.46 -27.37
N ALA A 156 -4.99 13.02 -28.42
CA ALA A 156 -4.27 13.42 -29.63
C ALA A 156 -3.01 14.18 -29.21
N ALA A 157 -1.86 13.76 -29.73
CA ALA A 157 -0.59 14.40 -29.41
C ALA A 157 -0.75 15.90 -29.63
N ARG A 158 -0.63 16.70 -28.56
CA ARG A 158 -0.57 18.15 -28.71
C ARG A 158 0.64 18.42 -29.58
N GLU A 159 0.43 18.92 -30.80
CA GLU A 159 1.49 19.48 -31.62
C GLU A 159 2.12 20.63 -30.85
N TYR A 160 3.22 20.35 -30.17
CA TYR A 160 4.11 21.40 -29.70
C TYR A 160 4.90 21.86 -30.91
N SER A 161 4.75 23.13 -31.30
CA SER A 161 5.69 23.70 -32.26
C SER A 161 7.09 23.60 -31.65
N ARG A 162 8.11 23.37 -32.48
CA ARG A 162 9.52 23.35 -32.02
C ARG A 162 9.84 24.60 -31.18
N ARG A 163 9.22 25.73 -31.51
CA ARG A 163 9.35 26.99 -30.78
C ARG A 163 8.78 26.92 -29.36
N ASP A 164 7.68 26.21 -29.12
CA ASP A 164 7.09 26.03 -27.79
C ASP A 164 7.90 25.05 -26.93
N PHE A 165 8.48 24.03 -27.56
CA PHE A 165 9.45 23.12 -26.93
C PHE A 165 10.72 23.87 -26.49
N PHE A 166 11.32 24.69 -27.37
CA PHE A 166 12.50 25.50 -27.04
C PHE A 166 12.22 26.58 -26.00
N ARG A 167 11.02 27.19 -26.02
CA ARG A 167 10.63 28.18 -25.00
C ARG A 167 10.58 27.54 -23.62
N ARG A 168 9.89 26.40 -23.50
CA ARG A 168 9.82 25.64 -22.25
C ARG A 168 11.18 25.12 -21.79
N PHE A 169 12.02 24.63 -22.69
CA PHE A 169 13.38 24.20 -22.34
C PHE A 169 14.21 25.38 -21.80
N ARG A 170 14.13 26.54 -22.43
CA ARG A 170 14.79 27.77 -21.98
C ARG A 170 14.25 28.28 -20.65
N ASP A 171 12.93 28.19 -20.43
CA ASP A 171 12.29 28.65 -19.20
C ASP A 171 12.68 27.73 -18.02
N VAL A 172 12.71 26.40 -18.24
CA VAL A 172 13.24 25.42 -17.26
C VAL A 172 14.75 25.60 -17.02
N ALA A 173 15.52 25.94 -18.06
CA ALA A 173 16.96 26.23 -17.92
C ALA A 173 17.21 27.51 -17.11
N LYS A 174 16.41 28.56 -17.31
CA LYS A 174 16.45 29.81 -16.52
C LYS A 174 16.04 29.59 -15.06
N GLU A 175 15.11 28.67 -14.80
CA GLU A 175 14.69 28.33 -13.43
C GLU A 175 15.73 27.50 -12.68
N LYS A 176 16.46 26.60 -13.37
CA LYS A 176 17.51 25.76 -12.74
C LYS A 176 18.88 26.44 -12.65
N PHE A 177 19.18 27.33 -13.57
CA PHE A 177 20.46 28.04 -13.63
C PHE A 177 20.13 29.54 -13.63
N GLY A 178 20.16 30.14 -12.44
CA GLY A 178 19.97 31.57 -12.26
C GLY A 178 20.86 32.38 -13.21
N GLN A 179 20.33 33.52 -13.64
CA GLN A 179 20.88 34.45 -14.63
C GLN A 179 22.40 34.62 -14.56
N GLY A 180 23.08 34.30 -15.66
CA GLY A 180 24.36 34.91 -16.01
C GLY A 180 24.13 35.81 -17.21
N ASP A 181 23.86 37.09 -16.97
CA ASP A 181 24.01 38.11 -18.01
C ASP A 181 25.50 38.45 -18.19
N ALA A 182 25.84 38.71 -19.44
CA ALA A 182 27.07 39.30 -19.98
C ALA A 182 28.31 38.38 -20.16
N ALA A 183 28.56 38.00 -21.41
CA ALA A 183 29.75 38.48 -22.13
C ALA A 183 29.52 38.35 -23.65
N GLY A 184 29.54 39.48 -24.35
CA GLY A 184 29.63 39.51 -25.81
C GLY A 184 31.05 39.25 -26.29
N GLY A 185 31.19 38.91 -27.58
CA GLY A 185 32.48 38.86 -28.26
C GLY A 185 32.46 37.91 -29.45
N ALA A 186 32.44 38.48 -30.65
CA ALA A 186 32.68 37.80 -31.92
C ALA A 186 34.12 37.23 -32.00
N GLY A 187 34.32 36.19 -32.79
CA GLY A 187 35.67 35.70 -33.15
C GLY A 187 35.68 34.31 -33.76
N GLU A 188 36.25 34.21 -34.96
CA GLU A 188 36.20 33.11 -35.91
C GLU A 188 37.03 31.85 -35.57
N SER A 189 36.54 30.72 -36.11
CA SER A 189 37.25 29.63 -36.82
C SER A 189 38.38 28.78 -36.19
N ALA A 190 38.30 27.50 -36.59
CA ALA A 190 39.38 26.55 -36.90
C ALA A 190 39.94 25.60 -35.82
N ALA A 191 39.51 24.34 -35.96
CA ALA A 191 40.32 23.13 -36.20
C ALA A 191 41.16 22.44 -35.08
N ALA A 192 40.86 21.13 -34.96
CA ALA A 192 41.76 19.97 -34.90
C ALA A 192 42.45 19.50 -33.58
N GLY A 193 42.45 18.16 -33.40
CA GLY A 193 43.29 17.34 -32.50
C GLY A 193 42.52 16.81 -31.27
N ALA A 194 42.05 15.56 -31.16
CA ALA A 194 42.66 14.22 -31.21
C ALA A 194 43.49 13.83 -29.96
N HIS A 195 43.23 12.60 -29.47
CA HIS A 195 43.97 11.77 -28.48
C HIS A 195 43.79 12.08 -26.98
N ASP A 196 43.76 11.14 -26.04
CA ASP A 196 43.60 9.68 -26.02
C ASP A 196 43.36 9.25 -24.56
N VAL A 197 43.00 7.99 -24.39
CA VAL A 197 42.62 7.29 -23.16
C VAL A 197 43.83 7.00 -22.24
N GLY A 198 43.66 7.01 -20.91
CA GLY A 198 44.52 6.22 -20.02
C GLY A 198 44.46 6.56 -18.51
N PRO A 199 44.73 5.60 -17.60
CA PRO A 199 44.00 5.43 -16.33
C PRO A 199 44.87 5.52 -15.05
N ALA A 200 44.25 5.19 -13.89
CA ALA A 200 44.77 5.07 -12.51
C ALA A 200 44.42 6.28 -11.61
N ASP A 201 43.94 6.16 -10.37
CA ASP A 201 44.42 5.27 -9.32
C ASP A 201 43.38 4.89 -8.24
N ARG A 202 43.68 3.77 -7.58
CA ARG A 202 43.05 3.20 -6.37
C ARG A 202 43.52 3.93 -5.11
N MET A 203 42.64 4.11 -4.10
CA MET A 203 42.92 3.89 -2.66
C MET A 203 41.61 4.13 -1.88
N ALA A 204 40.94 3.13 -1.27
CA ALA A 204 41.22 2.37 -0.04
C ALA A 204 40.56 2.94 1.22
N CYS A 205 40.00 2.00 1.99
CA CYS A 205 39.27 2.14 3.25
C CYS A 205 40.09 2.77 4.39
N GLY A 206 39.39 3.48 5.27
CA GLY A 206 39.81 3.79 6.63
C GLY A 206 38.71 3.44 7.61
N ALA A 207 38.96 2.41 8.42
CA ALA A 207 38.15 2.02 9.57
C ALA A 207 38.52 2.87 10.78
N VAL A 208 37.55 3.16 11.66
CA VAL A 208 37.84 3.46 13.06
C VAL A 208 36.79 2.79 13.94
N ALA A 209 37.29 1.98 14.87
CA ALA A 209 36.56 1.35 15.95
C ALA A 209 36.35 2.33 17.12
N GLY A 210 35.29 2.12 17.89
CA GLY A 210 35.06 2.77 19.18
C GLY A 210 34.10 1.89 19.99
N GLU A 211 34.61 1.40 21.11
CA GLU A 211 34.09 0.30 21.92
C GLU A 211 32.84 0.60 22.76
N ARG A 212 32.27 -0.51 23.24
CA ARG A 212 31.10 -0.67 24.12
C ARG A 212 31.43 -0.34 25.57
N ALA A 213 30.43 0.14 26.31
CA ALA A 213 30.25 -0.18 27.72
C ALA A 213 28.75 -0.26 28.03
N GLY A 214 28.34 -1.30 28.76
CA GLY A 214 26.96 -1.54 29.17
C GLY A 214 26.74 -1.37 30.67
N ALA A 215 25.47 -1.28 31.07
CA ALA A 215 24.89 -1.67 32.37
C ALA A 215 23.36 -1.45 32.24
N ALA A 216 22.54 -2.50 32.24
CA ALA A 216 21.91 -3.13 33.41
C ALA A 216 20.71 -2.34 33.97
N SER A 217 19.52 -2.91 33.73
CA SER A 217 18.33 -3.05 34.60
C SER A 217 17.90 -1.92 35.54
N ALA A 218 16.63 -1.49 35.42
CA ALA A 218 15.65 -1.56 36.51
C ALA A 218 14.24 -1.21 35.99
N GLU A 219 13.28 -2.06 36.32
CA GLU A 219 11.84 -1.80 36.24
C GLU A 219 11.45 -0.72 37.25
N ALA A 220 10.53 0.17 36.87
CA ALA A 220 9.63 0.85 37.82
C ALA A 220 8.41 1.38 37.06
N ASP A 221 7.26 0.83 37.40
CA ASP A 221 5.94 1.39 37.14
C ASP A 221 5.89 2.87 37.50
N ARG A 222 5.38 3.70 36.58
CA ARG A 222 4.82 5.00 36.95
C ARG A 222 3.73 5.40 35.97
N GLU A 223 2.55 5.59 36.54
CA GLU A 223 1.29 5.94 35.91
C GLU A 223 1.39 7.13 34.94
N LEU A 224 0.59 7.07 33.87
CA LEU A 224 0.30 8.20 32.98
C LEU A 224 -0.26 9.38 33.78
N PRO A 225 0.34 10.59 33.71
CA PRO A 225 -0.38 11.79 34.08
C PRO A 225 -1.33 12.21 32.95
N PRO A 226 -2.55 12.65 33.28
CA PRO A 226 -3.48 13.21 32.31
C PRO A 226 -3.08 14.67 32.00
N ASP A 227 -3.45 15.15 30.82
CA ASP A 227 -3.59 16.58 30.49
C ASP A 227 -2.31 17.40 30.27
N ALA A 228 -1.61 17.15 29.16
CA ALA A 228 -0.80 18.19 28.51
C ALA A 228 -1.61 18.85 27.38
N ALA A 229 -2.67 19.57 27.77
CA ALA A 229 -3.32 20.53 26.90
C ALA A 229 -2.38 21.72 26.68
N GLY A 230 -2.06 21.99 25.42
CA GLY A 230 -1.44 23.25 25.00
C GLY A 230 0.07 23.22 24.88
N MET A 231 0.54 22.86 23.67
CA MET A 231 1.57 23.56 22.88
C MET A 231 1.94 22.66 21.70
N GLY A 232 1.19 22.76 20.62
CA GLY A 232 1.41 22.01 19.38
C GLY A 232 1.39 22.98 18.21
N GLN A 233 2.57 23.30 17.72
CA GLN A 233 2.87 24.29 16.68
C GLN A 233 2.03 24.09 15.42
N ASP A 234 1.57 25.21 14.85
CA ASP A 234 1.05 25.34 13.49
C ASP A 234 1.98 24.63 12.49
N SER A 235 1.67 23.38 12.20
CA SER A 235 2.21 22.67 11.05
C SER A 235 1.14 22.75 9.97
N MET A 236 1.28 23.77 9.10
CA MET A 236 0.49 24.03 7.89
C MET A 236 0.55 22.88 6.84
N HIS A 237 0.94 21.67 7.23
CA HIS A 237 1.12 20.53 6.35
C HIS A 237 0.27 19.36 6.84
N PRO A 238 -0.58 18.76 5.99
CA PRO A 238 -1.39 17.63 6.39
C PRO A 238 -0.50 16.49 6.85
N ALA A 239 -0.82 15.93 8.03
CA ALA A 239 -0.17 14.75 8.55
C ALA A 239 -0.24 13.60 7.51
N LEU A 240 0.79 12.76 7.45
CA LEU A 240 0.76 11.59 6.58
C LEU A 240 -0.31 10.60 7.07
N THR A 241 -1.15 10.14 6.15
CA THR A 241 -2.25 9.22 6.40
C THR A 241 -2.02 7.88 5.71
N ALA A 242 -2.42 6.80 6.39
CA ALA A 242 -2.47 5.47 5.80
C ALA A 242 -3.76 5.31 5.00
N PHE A 243 -3.70 4.58 3.89
CA PHE A 243 -4.89 4.22 3.12
C PHE A 243 -5.05 2.70 3.05
N SER A 244 -6.15 2.20 3.59
CA SER A 244 -6.55 0.79 3.49
C SER A 244 -7.67 0.66 2.46
N ALA A 245 -7.29 0.36 1.22
CA ALA A 245 -8.22 0.04 0.14
C ALA A 245 -9.33 -0.96 0.53
N PRO A 246 -9.03 -2.12 1.17
CA PRO A 246 -10.07 -3.07 1.57
C PRO A 246 -11.02 -2.51 2.64
N ALA A 247 -10.51 -1.74 3.60
CA ALA A 247 -11.37 -1.12 4.62
C ALA A 247 -12.29 -0.06 4.02
N TRP A 248 -11.77 0.76 3.09
CA TRP A 248 -12.59 1.72 2.35
C TRP A 248 -13.67 1.00 1.55
N ALA A 249 -13.30 -0.02 0.76
CA ALA A 249 -14.25 -0.77 -0.06
C ALA A 249 -15.36 -1.42 0.80
N PHE A 250 -14.99 -2.05 1.91
CA PHE A 250 -15.94 -2.67 2.84
C PHE A 250 -16.90 -1.64 3.46
N ALA A 251 -16.38 -0.49 3.90
CA ALA A 251 -17.20 0.60 4.43
C ALA A 251 -18.17 1.20 3.39
N HIS A 252 -17.86 1.04 2.10
CA HIS A 252 -18.71 1.49 0.99
C HIS A 252 -19.53 0.33 0.37
N GLY A 253 -19.80 -0.72 1.15
CA GLY A 253 -20.79 -1.74 0.79
C GLY A 253 -20.29 -2.85 -0.13
N ALA A 254 -18.98 -3.03 -0.30
CA ALA A 254 -18.43 -4.10 -1.12
C ALA A 254 -18.94 -5.48 -0.67
N GLN A 255 -19.59 -6.19 -1.60
CA GLN A 255 -20.01 -7.58 -1.40
C GLN A 255 -18.87 -8.56 -1.69
N PRO A 256 -18.85 -9.76 -1.07
CA PRO A 256 -17.91 -10.83 -1.42
C PRO A 256 -18.04 -11.18 -2.91
N ALA A 257 -16.91 -11.33 -3.59
CA ALA A 257 -16.87 -11.63 -5.03
C ALA A 257 -15.47 -12.11 -5.43
N ALA A 258 -15.33 -12.69 -6.63
CA ALA A 258 -14.09 -13.30 -7.13
C ALA A 258 -12.88 -12.35 -7.23
N VAL A 259 -13.08 -11.03 -7.09
CA VAL A 259 -11.98 -10.04 -6.97
C VAL A 259 -11.26 -10.12 -5.62
N HIS A 260 -11.89 -10.69 -4.60
CA HIS A 260 -11.36 -10.78 -3.24
C HIS A 260 -10.59 -12.07 -3.02
N ALA A 261 -9.64 -12.02 -2.07
CA ALA A 261 -8.91 -13.20 -1.66
C ALA A 261 -9.80 -14.17 -0.87
N ASP A 262 -9.40 -15.44 -0.86
CA ASP A 262 -10.04 -16.47 -0.05
C ASP A 262 -9.06 -17.17 0.88
N LEU A 263 -9.58 -17.76 1.95
CA LEU A 263 -8.86 -18.49 2.96
C LEU A 263 -9.57 -19.81 3.28
N ALA A 264 -8.79 -20.88 3.38
CA ALA A 264 -9.23 -22.19 3.82
C ALA A 264 -8.59 -22.57 5.15
N LEU A 265 -9.38 -23.21 6.02
CA LEU A 265 -8.95 -23.79 7.27
C LEU A 265 -8.95 -25.33 7.15
N TYR A 266 -7.81 -25.95 7.47
CA TYR A 266 -7.61 -27.40 7.47
C TYR A 266 -7.59 -27.96 8.89
N SER A 267 -7.67 -29.29 8.99
CA SER A 267 -7.55 -30.02 10.25
C SER A 267 -6.25 -29.69 10.99
N GLY A 268 -6.30 -29.67 12.31
CA GLY A 268 -5.14 -29.43 13.16
C GLY A 268 -5.02 -28.00 13.71
N CYS A 269 -5.95 -27.11 13.39
CA CYS A 269 -6.11 -25.84 14.11
C CYS A 269 -6.33 -26.11 15.61
N ASN A 270 -5.58 -25.41 16.47
CA ASN A 270 -5.65 -25.55 17.92
C ASN A 270 -6.28 -24.33 18.62
N ALA A 271 -7.00 -23.47 17.90
CA ALA A 271 -7.66 -22.29 18.46
C ALA A 271 -6.74 -21.26 19.18
N CYS A 272 -5.44 -21.20 18.85
CA CYS A 272 -4.49 -20.25 19.47
C CYS A 272 -4.72 -18.75 19.11
N GLY A 273 -5.52 -18.48 18.07
CA GLY A 273 -5.90 -17.12 17.66
C GLY A 273 -4.79 -16.23 17.09
N PHE A 274 -3.60 -16.77 16.76
CA PHE A 274 -2.51 -15.97 16.18
C PHE A 274 -2.90 -15.29 14.86
N CYS A 275 -3.68 -15.99 14.02
CA CYS A 275 -4.10 -15.47 12.73
C CYS A 275 -4.94 -14.20 12.83
N VAL A 276 -5.79 -14.09 13.86
CA VAL A 276 -6.59 -12.89 14.17
C VAL A 276 -5.68 -11.73 14.55
N ARG A 277 -4.74 -11.94 15.48
CA ARG A 277 -3.82 -10.90 15.95
C ARG A 277 -2.86 -10.38 14.86
N LEU A 278 -2.54 -11.21 13.89
CA LEU A 278 -1.59 -10.87 12.81
C LEU A 278 -2.25 -10.21 11.60
N CYS A 279 -3.58 -10.25 11.46
CA CYS A 279 -4.26 -9.69 10.31
C CYS A 279 -4.29 -8.15 10.38
N PRO A 280 -3.58 -7.41 9.51
CA PRO A 280 -3.52 -5.96 9.60
C PRO A 280 -4.84 -5.26 9.20
N HIS A 281 -5.75 -5.99 8.56
CA HIS A 281 -7.02 -5.47 8.06
C HIS A 281 -8.25 -5.97 8.84
N GLY A 282 -8.05 -6.80 9.86
CA GLY A 282 -9.18 -7.37 10.61
C GLY A 282 -10.05 -8.34 9.80
N ALA A 283 -9.53 -8.92 8.71
CA ALA A 283 -10.24 -9.91 7.90
C ALA A 283 -10.53 -11.23 8.64
N LEU A 284 -9.86 -11.45 9.77
CA LEU A 284 -10.10 -12.57 10.68
C LEU A 284 -10.50 -12.02 12.04
N ALA A 285 -11.63 -12.49 12.56
CA ALA A 285 -12.11 -12.20 13.91
C ALA A 285 -12.41 -13.51 14.64
N ALA A 286 -12.34 -13.50 15.97
CA ALA A 286 -12.69 -14.67 16.74
C ALA A 286 -13.41 -14.35 18.05
N GLU A 287 -14.34 -15.23 18.38
CA GLU A 287 -15.15 -15.21 19.60
C GLU A 287 -15.10 -16.60 20.26
N ILE A 288 -15.45 -16.66 21.54
CA ILE A 288 -15.61 -17.92 22.26
C ILE A 288 -17.11 -18.12 22.49
N GLU A 289 -17.66 -19.22 21.98
CA GLU A 289 -19.05 -19.62 22.20
C GLU A 289 -19.06 -20.97 22.93
N GLY A 290 -19.33 -20.96 24.23
CA GLY A 290 -19.25 -22.18 25.05
C GLY A 290 -17.83 -22.76 25.06
N GLU A 291 -17.69 -24.00 24.58
CA GLU A 291 -16.39 -24.67 24.45
C GLU A 291 -15.75 -24.53 23.07
N ASP A 292 -16.34 -23.74 22.16
CA ASP A 292 -15.81 -23.52 20.82
C ASP A 292 -15.11 -22.17 20.67
N PHE A 293 -14.00 -22.20 19.93
CA PHE A 293 -13.39 -21.03 19.31
C PHE A 293 -14.01 -20.83 17.92
N VAL A 294 -14.71 -19.73 17.74
CA VAL A 294 -15.39 -19.41 16.48
C VAL A 294 -14.56 -18.43 15.68
N LEU A 295 -13.96 -18.89 14.58
CA LEU A 295 -13.15 -18.07 13.69
C LEU A 295 -14.00 -17.59 12.50
N ALA A 296 -14.18 -16.28 12.37
CA ALA A 296 -14.86 -15.64 11.25
C ALA A 296 -13.84 -15.07 10.26
N PHE A 297 -14.13 -15.21 8.96
CA PHE A 297 -13.35 -14.65 7.86
C PHE A 297 -14.22 -13.79 6.94
N THR A 298 -13.76 -12.56 6.70
CA THR A 298 -14.39 -11.56 5.85
C THR A 298 -13.51 -11.30 4.62
N PRO A 299 -13.81 -11.86 3.43
CA PRO A 299 -12.94 -11.80 2.26
C PRO A 299 -12.68 -10.39 1.75
N GLN A 300 -13.64 -9.46 1.91
CA GLN A 300 -13.50 -8.08 1.45
C GLN A 300 -12.40 -7.30 2.17
N LEU A 301 -12.06 -7.74 3.39
CA LEU A 301 -10.97 -7.16 4.17
C LEU A 301 -9.62 -7.83 3.89
N CYS A 302 -9.61 -8.97 3.20
CA CYS A 302 -8.40 -9.78 2.99
C CYS A 302 -7.60 -9.32 1.77
N THR A 303 -6.34 -8.96 1.99
CA THR A 303 -5.38 -8.58 0.93
C THR A 303 -4.51 -9.75 0.47
N ALA A 304 -4.77 -10.97 0.95
CA ALA A 304 -3.88 -12.12 0.75
C ALA A 304 -2.42 -11.88 1.21
N CYS A 305 -2.19 -11.03 2.22
CA CYS A 305 -0.83 -10.68 2.69
C CYS A 305 0.01 -11.88 3.20
N GLY A 306 -0.62 -13.03 3.44
CA GLY A 306 0.08 -14.28 3.80
C GLY A 306 0.52 -14.39 5.26
N LEU A 307 0.46 -13.33 6.07
CA LEU A 307 0.92 -13.35 7.48
C LEU A 307 0.27 -14.48 8.31
N CYS A 308 -1.05 -14.66 8.19
CA CYS A 308 -1.78 -15.68 8.93
C CYS A 308 -1.36 -17.11 8.53
N THR A 309 -1.00 -17.32 7.26
CA THR A 309 -0.53 -18.61 6.75
C THR A 309 0.91 -18.89 7.19
N ALA A 310 1.78 -17.87 7.11
CA ALA A 310 3.20 -18.00 7.42
C ALA A 310 3.50 -18.19 8.92
N ARG A 311 2.60 -17.75 9.80
CA ARG A 311 2.80 -17.76 11.26
C ARG A 311 1.82 -18.65 12.00
N CYS A 312 1.03 -19.45 11.30
CA CYS A 312 0.20 -20.46 11.94
C CYS A 312 1.11 -21.57 12.51
N PRO A 313 1.18 -21.78 13.84
CA PRO A 313 2.04 -22.81 14.42
C PRO A 313 1.62 -24.24 14.04
N LYS A 314 0.37 -24.40 13.60
CA LYS A 314 -0.18 -25.68 13.14
C LYS A 314 -0.27 -25.78 11.62
N SER A 315 0.18 -24.76 10.88
CA SER A 315 0.07 -24.70 9.43
C SER A 315 -1.35 -25.00 8.90
N ALA A 316 -2.39 -24.60 9.64
CA ALA A 316 -3.78 -24.95 9.35
C ALA A 316 -4.48 -24.01 8.35
N LEU A 317 -3.85 -22.90 7.94
CA LEU A 317 -4.45 -21.91 7.03
C LEU A 317 -3.76 -21.91 5.67
N ARG A 318 -4.53 -21.80 4.58
CA ARG A 318 -4.03 -21.60 3.21
C ARG A 318 -4.87 -20.58 2.47
N LEU A 319 -4.23 -19.78 1.62
CA LEU A 319 -4.93 -18.93 0.66
C LEU A 319 -5.59 -19.83 -0.42
N ALA A 320 -6.79 -19.46 -0.85
CA ALA A 320 -7.61 -20.19 -1.81
C ALA A 320 -8.23 -19.24 -2.84
N ALA A 321 -9.06 -19.76 -3.74
CA ALA A 321 -9.69 -19.01 -4.84
C ALA A 321 -11.23 -19.07 -4.84
N SER A 322 -11.86 -19.16 -3.66
CA SER A 322 -13.34 -19.22 -3.53
C SER A 322 -13.86 -18.20 -2.49
N PRO A 323 -13.88 -16.89 -2.81
CA PRO A 323 -14.11 -15.85 -1.81
C PRO A 323 -15.55 -15.81 -1.32
N THR A 324 -15.75 -16.48 -0.19
CA THR A 324 -16.99 -16.45 0.59
C THR A 324 -16.68 -16.06 2.02
N ALA A 325 -17.64 -15.39 2.68
CA ALA A 325 -17.56 -15.22 4.12
C ALA A 325 -17.66 -16.60 4.76
N LYS A 326 -16.77 -16.89 5.72
CA LYS A 326 -16.65 -18.22 6.33
C LYS A 326 -16.66 -18.10 7.84
N ARG A 327 -17.24 -19.11 8.49
CA ARG A 327 -17.27 -19.25 9.94
C ARG A 327 -16.91 -20.67 10.31
N TRP A 328 -15.81 -20.85 11.03
CA TRP A 328 -15.35 -22.16 11.50
C TRP A 328 -15.53 -22.26 13.00
N ARG A 329 -16.16 -23.36 13.46
CA ARG A 329 -16.16 -23.75 14.88
C ARG A 329 -15.02 -24.71 15.12
N ILE A 330 -14.13 -24.35 16.04
CA ILE A 330 -12.95 -25.14 16.41
C ILE A 330 -13.05 -25.40 17.90
N PRO A 331 -13.20 -26.67 18.35
CA PRO A 331 -13.26 -26.99 19.76
C PRO A 331 -12.01 -26.48 20.50
N LEU A 332 -12.20 -25.86 21.66
CA LEU A 332 -11.09 -25.46 22.51
C LEU A 332 -10.39 -26.72 23.06
N PRO A 333 -9.05 -26.79 23.00
CA PRO A 333 -8.34 -27.88 23.67
C PRO A 333 -8.51 -27.78 25.18
N ARG A 334 -8.45 -28.94 25.84
CA ARG A 334 -8.44 -29.04 27.31
C ARG A 334 -7.01 -29.03 27.83
N CYS A 335 -6.80 -28.35 28.95
CA CYS A 335 -5.51 -28.29 29.63
C CYS A 335 -5.11 -29.67 30.16
N GLU A 336 -3.90 -30.13 29.84
CA GLU A 336 -3.39 -31.43 30.35
C GLU A 336 -3.23 -31.47 31.88
N SER A 337 -3.15 -30.31 32.56
CA SER A 337 -2.99 -30.21 34.01
C SER A 337 -4.32 -30.12 34.78
N CYS A 338 -5.30 -29.33 34.30
CA CYS A 338 -6.54 -29.05 35.04
C CYS A 338 -7.83 -29.44 34.29
N GLY A 339 -7.75 -29.87 33.03
CA GLY A 339 -8.91 -30.28 32.22
C GLY A 339 -9.79 -29.14 31.69
N ALA A 340 -9.56 -27.89 32.12
CA ALA A 340 -10.33 -26.74 31.67
C ALA A 340 -10.08 -26.44 30.16
N PRO A 341 -11.11 -26.03 29.40
CA PRO A 341 -10.92 -25.53 28.04
C PRO A 341 -10.12 -24.24 28.06
N PHE A 342 -9.18 -24.06 27.12
CA PHE A 342 -8.33 -22.87 27.09
C PHE A 342 -7.87 -22.52 25.68
N ARG A 343 -7.45 -21.27 25.48
CA ARG A 343 -6.76 -20.83 24.26
C ARG A 343 -5.25 -21.06 24.39
N PRO A 344 -4.63 -21.90 23.54
CA PRO A 344 -3.19 -22.15 23.62
C PRO A 344 -2.34 -20.92 23.33
N ILE A 345 -1.24 -20.79 24.07
CA ILE A 345 -0.12 -19.94 23.68
C ILE A 345 0.80 -20.78 22.79
N GLY A 346 0.79 -20.49 21.49
CA GLY A 346 1.56 -21.25 20.50
C GLY A 346 1.05 -22.67 20.36
N ALA A 347 1.93 -23.63 20.64
CA ALA A 347 1.63 -25.06 20.64
C ALA A 347 1.50 -25.66 22.05
N SER A 348 1.44 -24.82 23.10
CA SER A 348 1.32 -25.29 24.48
C SER A 348 0.05 -26.11 24.70
N LYS A 349 0.17 -27.16 25.51
CA LYS A 349 -0.93 -28.03 25.93
C LYS A 349 -1.43 -27.75 27.35
N VAL A 350 -0.82 -26.78 28.02
CA VAL A 350 -1.14 -26.37 29.39
C VAL A 350 -1.64 -24.93 29.38
N CYS A 351 -2.70 -24.65 30.13
CA CYS A 351 -3.27 -23.32 30.22
C CYS A 351 -2.37 -22.36 31.00
N ARG A 352 -2.51 -21.06 30.75
CA ARG A 352 -1.70 -20.01 31.38
C ARG A 352 -1.71 -20.09 32.92
N ALA A 353 -2.90 -20.27 33.49
CA ALA A 353 -3.07 -20.39 34.94
C ALA A 353 -2.37 -21.61 35.56
N CYS A 354 -2.11 -22.67 34.80
CA CYS A 354 -1.33 -23.83 35.26
C CYS A 354 0.17 -23.66 34.99
N MET A 355 0.57 -22.87 34.00
CA MET A 355 2.00 -22.57 33.73
C MET A 355 2.60 -21.58 34.74
N GLU A 356 1.75 -20.76 35.38
CA GLU A 356 2.15 -19.75 36.35
C GLU A 356 2.10 -20.26 37.82
N LYS A 357 1.77 -21.54 38.02
CA LYS A 357 1.79 -22.23 39.33
C LYS A 357 3.04 -23.08 39.46
#